data_AF-A0A1G1WSM3-F1
#
_entry.id   AF-A0A1G1WSM3-F1
#
_cell.length_a   1.000
_cell.length_b   1.000
_cell.length_c   1.000
_cell.angle_alpha   90.00
_cell.angle_beta   90.00
_cell.angle_gamma   90.00
#
_symmetry.space_group_name_H-M   'P 1'
#
loop_
_entity.id
_entity.type
_entity.pdbx_description
1 polymer ?
#
loop_
_entity_poly.entity_id
_entity_poly.type
_entity_poly.pdbx_seq_one_letter_code
_entity_poly.pdbx_strand_id
1 'polypeptide(L)'
;MQPLFNPGDKVIVNRWAYLFSFPKPGDIVAFYDRDNRNKILLKKIEKASGKNLFVIGLNTNDSLDSSSFGTVNKNKIIGKFLAKY
;
A
#
# COMPACT_ATOMS: atom_id res chain seq x y z
N MET A 1 -7.11 14.41 -13.26
CA MET A 1 -5.71 14.03 -12.98
C MET A 1 -5.52 12.58 -13.37
N GLN A 2 -4.41 12.23 -14.03
CA GLN A 2 -4.14 10.84 -14.42
C GLN A 2 -3.90 9.98 -13.17
N PRO A 3 -4.40 8.73 -13.13
CA PRO A 3 -4.15 7.82 -12.01
C PRO A 3 -2.64 7.53 -11.88
N LEU A 4 -2.14 7.49 -10.64
CA LEU A 4 -0.72 7.24 -10.35
C LEU A 4 -0.29 5.81 -10.78
N PHE A 5 -1.25 4.88 -10.81
CA PHE A 5 -1.06 3.48 -11.20
C PHE A 5 -2.20 3.01 -12.09
N ASN A 6 -1.86 2.33 -13.18
CA ASN A 6 -2.77 1.63 -14.07
C ASN A 6 -2.70 0.12 -13.82
N PRO A 7 -3.81 -0.62 -13.97
CA PRO A 7 -3.78 -2.08 -13.99
C PRO A 7 -2.78 -2.59 -15.03
N GLY A 8 -1.80 -3.40 -14.59
CA GLY A 8 -0.73 -3.92 -15.45
C GLY A 8 0.62 -3.20 -15.31
N ASP A 9 0.69 -2.09 -14.58
CA ASP A 9 1.96 -1.43 -14.26
C ASP A 9 2.88 -2.35 -13.46
N LYS A 10 4.16 -2.38 -13.82
CA LYS A 10 5.19 -3.10 -13.06
C LYS A 10 5.77 -2.18 -12.00
N VAL A 11 5.91 -2.70 -10.78
CA VAL A 11 6.40 -1.92 -9.64
C VAL A 11 7.52 -2.64 -8.93
N ILE A 12 8.51 -1.87 -8.50
CA ILE A 12 9.64 -2.35 -7.72
C ILE A 12 9.30 -2.13 -6.25
N VAL A 13 9.36 -3.22 -5.48
CA VAL A 13 9.08 -3.21 -4.05
C VAL A 13 10.29 -3.72 -3.26
N ASN A 14 10.67 -2.95 -2.25
CA ASN A 14 11.68 -3.34 -1.28
C ASN A 14 11.05 -4.19 -0.17
N ARG A 15 11.20 -5.52 -0.29
CA ARG A 15 10.69 -6.47 0.72
C ARG A 15 11.43 -6.40 2.06
N TRP A 16 12.69 -5.93 2.04
CA TRP A 16 13.52 -5.81 3.23
C TRP A 16 13.24 -4.54 4.04
N ALA A 17 12.55 -3.56 3.45
CA ALA A 17 12.27 -2.28 4.09
C ALA A 17 11.61 -2.44 5.47
N TYR A 18 10.71 -3.40 5.62
CA TYR A 18 9.97 -3.60 6.88
C TYR A 18 10.49 -4.75 7.75
N LEU A 19 11.56 -5.42 7.32
CA LEU A 19 12.28 -6.39 8.13
C LEU A 19 13.11 -5.68 9.21
N PHE A 20 13.77 -4.57 8.85
CA PHE A 20 14.63 -3.80 9.75
C PHE A 20 14.06 -2.45 10.17
N SER A 21 13.06 -1.93 9.46
CA SER A 21 12.43 -0.66 9.80
C SER A 21 10.95 -0.82 10.10
N PHE A 22 10.44 0.08 10.92
CA PHE A 22 9.01 0.18 11.17
C PHE A 22 8.35 1.04 10.07
N PRO A 23 7.20 0.61 9.51
CA PRO A 23 6.47 1.38 8.52
C PRO A 23 6.06 2.76 9.05
N LYS A 24 6.32 3.80 8.26
CA LYS A 24 6.08 5.19 8.67
C LYS A 24 4.89 5.79 7.93
N PRO A 25 4.16 6.73 8.55
CA PRO A 25 3.22 7.60 7.84
C PRO A 25 3.88 8.21 6.59
N GLY A 26 3.19 8.18 5.47
CA GLY A 26 3.67 8.66 4.18
C GLY A 26 4.26 7.59 3.27
N ASP A 27 4.65 6.42 3.79
CA ASP A 27 5.16 5.32 2.97
C ASP A 27 4.07 4.75 2.05
N ILE A 28 4.46 4.34 0.85
CA ILE A 28 3.61 3.55 -0.05
C ILE A 28 3.98 2.08 0.14
N VAL A 29 3.00 1.26 0.47
CA VAL A 29 3.18 -0.16 0.78
C VAL A 29 2.40 -1.04 -0.18
N ALA A 30 3.04 -2.17 -0.53
CA ALA A 30 2.45 -3.22 -1.33
C ALA A 30 1.98 -4.37 -0.44
N PHE A 31 0.76 -4.84 -0.66
CA PHE A 31 0.22 -6.03 -0.01
C PHE A 31 -0.71 -6.80 -0.96
N TYR A 32 -0.92 -8.08 -0.68
CA TYR A 32 -1.84 -8.90 -1.44
C TYR A 32 -3.29 -8.62 -1.06
N ASP A 33 -4.18 -8.62 -2.05
CA ASP A 33 -5.61 -8.58 -1.81
C ASP A 33 -6.06 -9.80 -0.98
N ARG A 34 -7.09 -9.60 -0.13
CA ARG A 34 -7.62 -10.67 0.73
C ARG A 34 -8.27 -11.78 -0.10
N ASP A 35 -8.95 -11.40 -1.16
CA ASP A 35 -9.75 -12.28 -2.01
C ASP A 35 -8.86 -12.89 -3.13
N ASN A 36 -8.00 -12.06 -3.72
CA ASN A 36 -7.16 -12.46 -4.85
C ASN A 36 -5.66 -12.32 -4.56
N ARG A 37 -5.00 -13.42 -4.19
CA ARG A 37 -3.54 -13.44 -3.90
C ARG A 37 -2.65 -13.06 -5.09
N ASN A 38 -3.16 -13.12 -6.32
CA ASN A 38 -2.43 -12.66 -7.50
C ASN A 38 -2.54 -11.14 -7.74
N LYS A 39 -3.37 -10.44 -6.97
CA LYS A 39 -3.55 -8.99 -7.07
C LYS A 39 -2.76 -8.30 -5.97
N ILE A 40 -1.82 -7.46 -6.37
CA ILE A 40 -1.07 -6.59 -5.46
C ILE A 40 -1.77 -5.24 -5.42
N LEU A 41 -2.05 -4.76 -4.21
CA LEU A 41 -2.57 -3.43 -3.96
C LEU A 41 -1.46 -2.54 -3.44
N LEU A 42 -1.41 -1.32 -3.97
CA LEU A 42 -0.57 -0.25 -3.45
C LEU A 42 -1.45 0.75 -2.70
N LYS A 43 -1.08 1.04 -1.45
CA LYS A 43 -1.74 2.05 -0.63
C LYS A 43 -0.70 2.89 0.10
N LYS A 44 -1.08 4.11 0.48
CA LYS A 44 -0.24 5.00 1.29
C LYS A 44 -0.60 4.84 2.76
N ILE A 45 0.40 4.76 3.63
CA ILE A 45 0.20 4.76 5.08
C ILE A 45 -0.16 6.17 5.51
N GLU A 46 -1.33 6.34 6.12
CA GLU A 46 -1.72 7.60 6.77
C GLU A 46 -1.25 7.61 8.22
N LYS A 47 -1.48 6.51 8.96
CA LYS A 47 -1.15 6.40 10.37
C LYS A 47 -0.62 5.01 10.71
N ALA A 48 0.40 4.95 11.54
CA ALA A 48 0.96 3.70 12.03
C ALA A 48 0.74 3.60 13.55
N SER A 49 0.01 2.59 14.01
CA SER A 49 -0.24 2.32 15.43
C SER A 49 0.17 0.90 15.77
N GLY A 50 1.43 0.73 16.16
CA GLY A 50 1.99 -0.60 16.47
C GLY A 50 1.85 -1.56 15.28
N LYS A 51 1.19 -2.69 15.47
CA LYS A 51 1.06 -3.70 14.41
C LYS A 51 0.04 -3.31 13.32
N ASN A 52 -0.82 -2.34 13.60
CA ASN A 52 -1.92 -1.93 12.73
C ASN A 52 -1.59 -0.63 12.01
N LEU A 53 -1.74 -0.63 10.69
CA LEU A 53 -1.40 0.48 9.81
C LEU A 53 -2.66 0.93 9.10
N PHE A 54 -3.01 2.19 9.25
CA PHE A 54 -4.09 2.81 8.50
C PHE A 54 -3.57 3.21 7.13
N VAL A 55 -4.20 2.65 6.10
CA VAL A 55 -3.80 2.88 4.72
C VAL A 55 -4.93 3.52 3.92
N ILE A 56 -4.56 4.43 3.04
CA ILE A 56 -5.47 5.18 2.18
C ILE A 56 -5.15 4.92 0.70
N GLY A 57 -6.17 5.13 -0.15
CA GLY A 57 -6.01 5.05 -1.60
C GLY A 57 -4.98 6.06 -2.11
N LEU A 58 -4.26 5.69 -3.18
CA LEU A 58 -3.27 6.56 -3.83
C LEU A 58 -3.90 7.55 -4.80
N ASN A 59 -5.14 7.30 -5.23
CA ASN A 59 -5.87 8.18 -6.13
C ASN A 59 -6.78 9.08 -5.30
N THR A 60 -6.40 10.34 -5.13
CA THR A 60 -7.15 11.33 -4.33
C THR A 60 -8.42 11.83 -5.04
N ASN A 61 -8.56 11.57 -6.35
CA ASN A 61 -9.66 12.09 -7.17
C ASN A 61 -10.77 11.07 -7.48
N ASP A 62 -10.65 9.83 -6.99
CA ASP A 62 -11.72 8.84 -7.13
C ASP A 62 -12.70 8.99 -5.96
N SER A 63 -13.65 9.88 -6.17
CA SER A 63 -14.71 10.29 -5.26
C SER A 63 -15.79 9.22 -5.03
N LEU A 64 -15.45 7.92 -5.01
CA LEU A 64 -16.42 6.85 -4.81
C LEU A 64 -16.06 5.73 -3.83
N ASP A 65 -14.88 5.76 -3.21
CA ASP A 65 -14.56 4.80 -2.14
C ASP A 65 -14.37 5.52 -0.79
N SER A 66 -15.51 5.93 -0.21
CA SER A 66 -15.66 6.41 1.17
C SER A 66 -15.42 5.33 2.23
N SER A 67 -14.44 4.45 2.01
CA SER A 67 -13.99 3.49 3.00
C SER A 67 -12.49 3.62 3.13
N SER A 68 -12.04 4.08 4.30
CA SER A 68 -10.74 3.69 4.81
C SER A 68 -10.61 2.20 4.54
N PHE A 69 -9.71 1.80 3.64
CA PHE A 69 -9.62 0.41 3.14
C PHE A 69 -9.45 -0.59 4.28
N GLY A 70 -9.01 -0.07 5.43
CA GLY A 70 -9.01 -0.71 6.72
C GLY A 70 -7.64 -0.56 7.37
N THR A 71 -7.51 -1.18 8.53
CA THR A 71 -6.19 -1.41 9.12
C THR A 71 -5.55 -2.61 8.45
N VAL A 72 -4.34 -2.44 7.95
CA VAL A 72 -3.50 -3.52 7.43
C VAL A 72 -2.47 -3.88 8.49
N ASN A 73 -2.35 -5.18 8.77
CA ASN A 73 -1.31 -5.66 9.67
C ASN A 73 0.06 -5.61 8.98
N LYS A 74 1.10 -5.15 9.69
CA LYS A 74 2.49 -5.13 9.18
C LYS A 74 2.90 -6.46 8.53
N ASN A 75 2.46 -7.60 9.06
CA ASN A 75 2.84 -8.92 8.57
C ASN A 75 2.26 -9.27 7.18
N LYS A 76 1.24 -8.54 6.72
CA LYS A 76 0.66 -8.72 5.37
C LYS A 76 1.36 -7.87 4.31
N ILE A 77 2.25 -6.96 4.72
CA ILE A 77 2.97 -6.08 3.81
C ILE A 77 4.09 -6.88 3.14
N ILE A 78 4.10 -6.84 1.82
CA ILE A 78 5.14 -7.45 0.98
C ILE A 78 6.41 -6.60 1.07
N GLY A 79 6.27 -5.27 1.00
CA GLY A 79 7.40 -4.35 1.01
C GLY A 79 7.01 -2.90 0.76
N LYS A 80 8.02 -2.03 0.81
CA LYS A 80 7.89 -0.59 0.49
C LYS A 80 8.02 -0.38 -1.00
N PHE A 81 7.12 0.37 -1.61
CA PHE A 81 7.25 0.79 -3.00
C PHE A 81 8.49 1.68 -3.18
N LEU A 82 9.28 1.40 -4.21
CA LEU A 82 10.46 2.18 -4.59
C LEU A 82 10.23 2.98 -5.85
N ALA A 83 9.82 2.31 -6.94
CA ALA A 83 9.68 2.91 -8.26
C ALA A 83 8.69 2.12 -9.11
N LYS A 84 8.10 2.81 -10.10
CA LYS A 84 7.34 2.23 -11.19
C LYS A 84 8.29 2.01 -12.37
N TYR A 85 8.10 0.90 -13.10
CA TYR A 85 8.83 0.56 -14.33
C TYR A 85 7.88 0.62 -15.52
#